data_AF-A0AAV1IEE7-F1
#
_entry.id   AF-A0AAV1IEE7-F1
#
_cell.length_a   1.000
_cell.length_b   1.000
_cell.length_c   1.000
_cell.angle_alpha   90.00
_cell.angle_beta   90.00
_cell.angle_gamma   90.00
#
_symmetry.space_group_name_H-M   'P 1'
#
loop_
_entity.id
_entity.type
_entity.pdbx_description
1 polymer ?
#
loop_
_entity_poly.entity_id
_entity_poly.type
_entity_poly.pdbx_seq_one_letter_code
_entity_poly.pdbx_strand_id
1 'polypeptide(L)' 'MIERKFIRNLAKVGHVEDVVVDEKYRGKQLGQRVIGALMAFAKEAGCYKAILDCGEERVPFYEKCGLARKEVQMAKYF' A
#
# COMPACT_ATOMS: atom_id res chain seq x y z
N MET A 1 -1.04 -7.55 4.74
CA MET A 1 -1.85 -8.01 5.89
C MET A 1 -3.26 -7.40 5.80
N ILE A 2 -4.31 -8.03 6.36
CA ILE A 2 -5.62 -7.40 6.54
C ILE A 2 -5.91 -7.23 8.04
N GLU A 3 -6.12 -5.99 8.47
CA GLU A 3 -6.41 -5.63 9.86
C GLU A 3 -7.89 -5.26 10.02
N ARG A 4 -8.51 -5.60 11.16
CA ARG A 4 -9.85 -5.10 11.53
C ARG A 4 -9.72 -3.84 12.38
N LYS A 5 -10.30 -2.73 11.94
CA LYS A 5 -10.30 -1.47 12.71
C LYS A 5 -11.49 -1.43 13.67
N PHE A 6 -11.22 -1.51 14.97
CA PHE A 6 -12.25 -1.41 16.02
C PHE A 6 -13.08 -0.14 15.92
N ILE A 7 -12.43 1.01 15.68
CA ILE A 7 -13.08 2.32 15.52
C ILE A 7 -13.94 2.47 14.25
N ARG A 8 -14.03 1.43 13.42
CA ARG A 8 -14.79 1.40 12.16
C ARG A 8 -15.69 0.18 12.09
N ASN A 9 -16.33 -0.19 13.19
CA ASN A 9 -17.22 -1.36 13.26
C ASN A 9 -16.55 -2.63 12.72
N LEU A 10 -15.30 -2.87 13.11
CA LEU A 10 -14.47 -3.99 12.64
C LEU A 10 -14.26 -4.06 11.12
N ALA A 11 -14.43 -2.95 10.39
CA ALA A 11 -14.15 -2.88 8.96
C ALA A 11 -12.67 -3.19 8.67
N LYS A 12 -12.42 -3.80 7.51
CA LYS A 12 -11.12 -4.31 7.12
C LYS A 12 -10.27 -3.24 6.43
N VAL A 13 -8.99 -3.17 6.77
CA VAL A 13 -7.96 -2.36 6.10
C VAL A 13 -6.89 -3.28 5.54
N GLY A 14 -6.53 -3.12 4.27
CA GLY A 14 -5.37 -3.78 3.68
C GLY A 14 -4.09 -3.01 3.99
N HIS A 15 -3.04 -3.70 4.39
CA HIS A 15 -1.69 -3.17 4.59
C HIS A 15 -0.76 -3.80 3.56
N VAL A 16 -0.17 -2.95 2.72
CA VAL A 16 0.85 -3.35 1.75
C VAL A 16 2.22 -3.06 2.34
N GLU A 17 3.03 -4.11 2.43
CA GLU A 17 4.34 -4.11 3.05
C GLU A 17 5.39 -4.67 2.06
N ASP A 18 6.66 -4.39 2.30
CA ASP A 18 7.81 -5.03 1.64
C ASP A 18 7.79 -5.04 0.11
N VAL A 19 7.29 -3.94 -0.50
CA VAL A 19 7.27 -3.79 -1.96
C VAL A 19 8.68 -3.48 -2.46
N VAL A 20 9.27 -4.44 -3.18
CA VAL A 20 10.57 -4.29 -3.82
C VAL A 20 10.53 -4.82 -5.26
N VAL A 21 11.23 -4.13 -6.15
CA VAL A 21 11.52 -4.60 -7.50
C VAL A 21 13.04 -4.60 -7.67
N ASP A 22 13.57 -5.76 -8.07
CA ASP A 22 14.98 -5.93 -8.41
C ASP A 22 15.40 -4.85 -9.42
N GLU A 23 16.57 -4.25 -9.17
CA GLU A 23 17.06 -3.10 -9.93
C GLU A 23 17.15 -3.37 -11.44
N LYS A 24 17.51 -4.60 -11.84
CA LYS A 24 17.60 -5.01 -13.26
C LYS A 24 16.25 -5.00 -13.98
N TYR A 25 15.15 -4.96 -13.22
CA TYR A 25 13.79 -5.03 -13.74
C TYR A 25 12.96 -3.78 -13.44
N ARG A 26 13.55 -2.73 -12.84
CA ARG A 26 12.90 -1.43 -12.67
C ARG A 26 12.59 -0.78 -14.02
N GLY A 27 11.63 0.13 -14.05
CA GLY A 27 11.15 0.78 -15.28
C GLY A 27 10.22 -0.08 -16.15
N LYS A 28 10.10 -1.39 -15.87
CA LYS A 28 9.24 -2.33 -16.63
C LYS A 28 7.81 -2.45 -16.10
N GLN A 29 7.34 -1.45 -15.35
CA GLN A 29 5.99 -1.39 -14.76
C GLN A 29 5.63 -2.52 -13.78
N LEU A 30 6.58 -3.37 -13.39
CA LEU A 30 6.33 -4.49 -12.48
C LEU A 30 5.76 -4.03 -11.13
N GLY A 31 6.32 -2.97 -10.54
CA GLY A 31 5.83 -2.42 -9.29
C GLY A 31 4.37 -1.96 -9.39
N GLN A 32 3.98 -1.29 -10.48
CA GLN A 32 2.60 -0.84 -10.68
C GLN A 32 1.65 -2.03 -10.80
N ARG A 33 2.07 -3.12 -11.48
CA ARG A 33 1.29 -4.35 -11.58
C ARG A 33 1.10 -5.03 -10.22
N VAL A 34 2.15 -5.09 -9.41
CA VAL A 34 2.08 -5.63 -8.04
C VAL A 34 1.09 -4.81 -7.20
N ILE A 35 1.21 -3.48 -7.19
CA ILE A 35 0.28 -2.62 -6.44
C ILE A 35 -1.15 -2.77 -6.95
N GLY A 36 -1.37 -2.77 -8.26
CA GLY A 36 -2.69 -2.98 -8.86
C GLY A 36 -3.33 -4.30 -8.43
N ALA A 37 -2.57 -5.40 -8.45
CA ALA A 37 -3.05 -6.70 -7.99
C ALA A 37 -3.40 -6.70 -6.49
N LEU A 38 -2.56 -6.09 -5.65
CA LEU A 38 -2.82 -5.97 -4.21
C LEU A 38 -4.05 -5.10 -3.91
N MET A 39 -4.26 -4.01 -4.66
CA MET A 39 -5.45 -3.16 -4.52
C MET A 39 -6.72 -3.92 -4.93
N ALA A 40 -6.67 -4.68 -6.04
CA ALA A 40 -7.78 -5.52 -6.47
C ALA A 40 -8.12 -6.59 -5.42
N PHE A 41 -7.11 -7.28 -4.90
CA PHE A 41 -7.27 -8.25 -3.82
C PHE A 41 -7.86 -7.64 -2.55
N ALA A 42 -7.37 -6.47 -2.12
CA ALA A 42 -7.91 -5.80 -0.94
C ALA A 42 -9.39 -5.44 -1.12
N LYS A 43 -9.77 -4.95 -2.31
CA LYS A 43 -11.17 -4.64 -2.64
C LYS A 43 -12.05 -5.90 -2.61
N GLU A 44 -11.59 -6.99 -3.23
CA GLU A 44 -12.30 -8.28 -3.24
C GLU A 44 -12.46 -8.86 -1.83
N ALA A 45 -11.43 -8.74 -0.98
CA ALA A 45 -11.47 -9.16 0.41
C ALA A 45 -12.41 -8.33 1.31
N GLY A 46 -13.04 -7.29 0.75
CA GLY A 46 -13.96 -6.38 1.45
C GLY A 46 -13.26 -5.34 2.32
N CYS A 47 -12.01 -4.99 2.01
CA CYS A 47 -11.34 -3.87 2.66
C CYS A 47 -11.97 -2.55 2.21
N TYR A 48 -12.30 -1.68 3.16
CA TYR A 48 -12.84 -0.34 2.83
C TYR A 48 -11.74 0.62 2.35
N LYS A 49 -10.48 0.31 2.68
CA LYS A 49 -9.29 0.98 2.15
C LYS A 49 -8.07 0.05 2.24
N ALA A 50 -7.03 0.38 1.49
CA ALA A 50 -5.68 -0.15 1.69
C ALA A 50 -4.70 1.01 1.94
N ILE A 51 -3.66 0.75 2.73
CA ILE A 51 -2.64 1.71 3.10
C ILE A 51 -1.25 1.09 2.97
N LEU A 52 -0.25 1.95 2.86
CA LEU A 52 1.17 1.63 2.91
C LEU A 52 1.92 2.87 3.38
N ASP A 53 3.12 2.65 3.89
CA ASP A 53 4.07 3.71 4.20
C ASP A 53 5.19 3.72 3.15
N CYS A 54 5.68 4.90 2.82
CA CYS A 54 6.79 5.06 1.87
C CYS A 54 7.60 6.32 2.13
N GLY A 55 8.86 6.31 1.67
CA GLY A 55 9.68 7.52 1.61
C GLY A 55 9.12 8.55 0.64
N GLU A 56 9.39 9.83 0.89
CA GLU A 56 8.85 10.95 0.09
C GLU A 56 9.22 10.83 -1.39
N GLU A 57 10.37 10.25 -1.71
CA GLU A 57 10.85 10.04 -3.08
C GLU A 57 9.98 9.06 -3.89
N ARG A 58 9.19 8.22 -3.21
CA ARG A 58 8.32 7.21 -3.84
C ARG A 58 6.86 7.63 -3.93
N VAL A 59 6.48 8.76 -3.32
CA VAL A 59 5.10 9.27 -3.38
C VAL A 59 4.61 9.38 -4.83
N PRO A 60 5.36 9.95 -5.80
CA PRO A 60 4.89 10.06 -7.18
C PRO A 60 4.63 8.70 -7.85
N PHE A 61 5.33 7.64 -7.43
CA PHE A 61 5.10 6.28 -7.93
C PHE A 61 3.76 5.73 -7.42
N TYR A 62 3.46 5.90 -6.13
CA TYR A 62 2.20 5.42 -5.55
C TYR A 62 0.99 6.25 -5.99
N GLU A 63 1.17 7.55 -6.23
CA GLU A 63 0.13 8.39 -6.86
C GLU A 63 -0.22 7.90 -8.26
N LYS A 64 0.77 7.50 -9.08
CA LYS A 64 0.53 6.85 -10.38
C LYS A 64 -0.21 5.51 -10.26
N CYS A 65 -0.16 4.86 -9.10
CA CYS A 65 -0.93 3.65 -8.80
C CYS A 65 -2.35 3.95 -8.28
N GLY A 66 -2.75 5.22 -8.20
CA GLY A 66 -4.08 5.64 -7.72
C GLY A 66 -4.19 5.80 -6.21
N LEU A 67 -3.08 5.78 -5.47
CA LEU A 67 -3.05 6.09 -4.05
C LEU A 67 -2.87 7.60 -3.82
N ALA A 68 -3.12 8.06 -2.60
CA ALA A 68 -2.93 9.46 -2.22
C ALA A 68 -2.27 9.57 -0.85
N ARG A 69 -1.42 10.57 -0.65
CA ARG A 69 -0.86 10.90 0.67
C ARG A 69 -2.00 11.26 1.63
N LYS A 70 -2.02 10.66 2.82
CA LYS A 70 -3.07 10.90 3.84
C LYS A 70 -2.52 11.27 5.20
N GLU A 71 -1.53 10.53 5.70
CA GLU A 71 -1.05 10.65 7.07
C GLU A 71 0.49 10.60 7.12
N VAL A 72 1.05 10.79 8.32
CA VAL A 72 2.49 10.66 8.61
C VAL A 72 2.73 9.34 9.34
N GLN A 73 3.76 8.59 8.91
CA GLN A 73 4.21 7.40 9.62
C GLN A 73 5.13 7.81 10.79
N MET A 74 4.91 7.23 11.97
CA MET A 74 5.77 7.38 13.14
C MET A 74 6.37 6.02 13.51
N ALA A 75 7.65 6.00 13.90
CA ALA A 75 8.34 4.78 14.29
C ALA A 75 9.25 5.00 15.51
N LYS A 76 9.36 3.98 16.37
CA LYS A 76 10.38 3.89 17.43
C LYS A 76 11.07 2.54 17.31
N TYR A 77 12.39 2.58 17.14
CA TYR A 77 13.24 1.39 17.16
C TYR A 77 13.70 1.15 18.61
N PHE A 78 13.76 -0.11 19.01
CA PHE A 78 14.20 -0.56 20.34
C PHE A 78 15.57 -1.21 20.26
#